data_AF-A0A8J4S8S1-F1
#
_entry.id   AF-A0A8J4S8S1-F1
#
_cell.length_a   1.000
_cell.length_b   1.000
_cell.length_c   1.000
_cell.angle_alpha   90.00
_cell.angle_beta   90.00
_cell.angle_gamma   90.00
#
_symmetry.space_group_name_H-M   'P 1'
#
loop_
_entity.id
_entity.type
_entity.pdbx_description
1 polymer ?
#
loop_
_entity_poly.entity_id
_entity_poly.type
_entity_poly.pdbx_seq_one_letter_code
_entity_poly.pdbx_strand_id
1 'polypeptide(L)'
;MPEHYFTEEFPDHEYQCTTKNAQLVVYTAKFRDHKRRELDPKCPLDINWQSFGWTDHPTSNPTGMVERRMAWGYSHKATEPKSQVAVEAVGTSYNLTLNALPSRAAFVYVDAKGRVILQTTIDGAPSRLWKIYVKTSNTMAFIPKVMHVDLYGTNIDDDRPTYERIIIST
;
A
#
# COMPACT_ATOMS: atom_id res chain seq x y z
N MET A 1 21.54 -5.84 -3.26
CA MET A 1 20.61 -6.59 -2.40
C MET A 1 19.23 -6.36 -2.96
N PRO A 2 18.38 -7.39 -3.16
CA PRO A 2 17.07 -7.18 -3.74
C PRO A 2 16.22 -6.35 -2.78
N GLU A 3 15.56 -5.32 -3.29
CA GLU A 3 14.52 -4.59 -2.56
C GLU A 3 13.36 -5.57 -2.37
N HIS A 4 13.10 -6.00 -1.13
CA HIS A 4 11.97 -6.86 -0.87
C HIS A 4 10.68 -6.06 -1.04
N TYR A 5 10.06 -6.19 -2.22
CA TYR A 5 8.72 -5.67 -2.45
C TYR A 5 7.75 -6.48 -1.61
N PHE A 6 6.73 -5.83 -1.00
CA PHE A 6 5.65 -6.58 -0.36
C PHE A 6 4.96 -7.55 -1.32
N THR A 7 5.15 -7.39 -2.64
CA THR A 7 4.54 -8.13 -3.73
C THR A 7 5.36 -9.32 -4.25
N GLU A 8 6.58 -9.59 -3.75
CA GLU A 8 7.42 -10.70 -4.26
C GLU A 8 6.88 -12.10 -3.92
N GLU A 9 5.95 -12.23 -2.96
CA GLU A 9 5.42 -13.52 -2.48
C GLU A 9 4.17 -14.02 -3.22
N PHE A 10 3.75 -13.42 -4.35
CA PHE A 10 2.51 -13.82 -5.03
C PHE A 10 2.75 -14.47 -6.41
N PRO A 11 2.11 -15.61 -6.71
CA PRO A 11 2.11 -16.21 -8.05
C PRO A 11 1.42 -15.28 -9.06
N ASP A 12 1.82 -15.39 -10.32
CA ASP A 12 1.28 -14.67 -11.48
C ASP A 12 -0.21 -14.94 -11.73
N HIS A 13 -1.08 -14.54 -10.80
CA HIS A 13 -2.50 -14.47 -11.08
C HIS A 13 -2.75 -13.25 -11.96
N GLU A 14 -3.23 -13.52 -13.18
CA GLU A 14 -3.70 -12.56 -14.19
C GLU A 14 -4.89 -11.74 -13.67
N TYR A 15 -4.66 -10.87 -12.70
CA TYR A 15 -5.62 -9.84 -12.35
C TYR A 15 -5.52 -8.75 -13.41
N GLN A 16 -6.36 -8.87 -14.43
CA GLN A 16 -6.51 -7.84 -15.45
C GLN A 16 -7.05 -6.57 -14.80
N CYS A 17 -6.30 -5.48 -14.93
CA CYS A 17 -6.81 -4.15 -14.63
C CYS A 17 -8.06 -3.91 -15.50
N THR A 18 -9.23 -3.84 -14.88
CA THR A 18 -10.51 -3.72 -15.62
C THR A 18 -10.76 -2.33 -16.19
N THR A 19 -9.82 -1.38 -16.05
CA THR A 19 -10.05 0.02 -16.43
C THR A 19 -8.83 0.70 -17.08
N LYS A 20 -9.01 1.20 -18.31
CA LYS A 20 -8.08 2.12 -18.96
C LYS A 20 -7.88 3.36 -18.07
N ASN A 21 -6.65 3.78 -17.74
CA ASN A 21 -6.29 4.86 -16.79
C ASN A 21 -6.25 4.51 -15.29
N ALA A 22 -6.09 3.24 -14.92
CA ALA A 22 -5.71 2.91 -13.54
C ALA A 22 -4.20 3.01 -13.35
N GLN A 23 -3.80 3.42 -12.15
CA GLN A 23 -2.42 3.32 -11.69
C GLN A 23 -2.35 2.28 -10.58
N LEU A 24 -1.38 1.37 -10.66
CA LEU A 24 -1.04 0.49 -9.55
C LEU A 24 -0.11 1.23 -8.61
N VAL A 25 -0.47 1.26 -7.35
CA VAL A 25 0.37 1.76 -6.27
C VAL A 25 0.94 0.57 -5.52
N VAL A 26 2.26 0.58 -5.36
CA VAL A 26 3.01 -0.38 -4.59
C VAL A 26 3.68 0.36 -3.45
N TYR A 27 3.31 0.03 -2.23
CA TYR A 27 4.03 0.45 -1.03
C TYR A 27 5.14 -0.55 -0.77
N THR A 28 6.33 -0.09 -0.37
CA THR A 28 7.48 -0.92 0.00
C THR A 28 7.99 -0.55 1.38
N ALA A 29 8.42 -1.53 2.18
CA ALA A 29 8.83 -1.28 3.55
C ALA A 29 10.19 -0.60 3.53
N LYS A 30 10.31 0.52 4.25
CA LYS A 30 11.59 1.20 4.39
C LYS A 30 12.17 0.95 5.76
N PHE A 31 13.32 0.31 5.78
CA PHE A 31 14.05 0.00 7.00
C PHE A 31 15.13 1.03 7.26
N ARG A 32 15.22 1.49 8.51
CA ARG A 32 16.40 2.19 9.02
C ARG A 32 17.49 1.20 9.39
N ASP A 33 17.12 0.04 9.91
CA ASP A 33 18.03 -1.08 10.19
C ASP A 33 17.38 -2.40 9.74
N HIS A 34 17.91 -2.98 8.67
CA HIS A 34 17.43 -4.25 8.12
C HIS A 34 17.70 -5.44 9.06
N LYS A 35 18.82 -5.44 9.79
CA LYS A 35 19.19 -6.55 10.69
C LYS A 35 18.23 -6.61 11.87
N ARG A 36 17.82 -5.44 12.37
CA ARG A 36 16.88 -5.31 13.49
C ARG A 36 15.42 -5.24 13.04
N ARG A 37 15.16 -5.26 11.72
CA ARG A 37 13.85 -5.05 11.10
C ARG A 37 13.14 -3.78 11.62
N GLU A 38 13.94 -2.74 11.86
CA GLU A 38 13.46 -1.48 12.39
C GLU A 38 13.06 -0.54 11.25
N LEU A 39 11.77 -0.24 11.14
CA LEU A 39 11.24 0.67 10.12
C LEU A 39 11.76 2.10 10.31
N ASP A 40 11.89 2.83 9.21
CA ASP A 40 12.25 4.25 9.23
C ASP A 40 11.11 5.08 9.87
N PRO A 41 11.36 5.76 10.99
CA PRO A 41 10.33 6.51 11.71
C PRO A 41 9.87 7.77 10.97
N LYS A 42 10.63 8.27 10.00
CA LYS A 42 10.26 9.41 9.17
C LYS A 42 9.52 9.01 7.91
N CYS A 43 9.74 7.80 7.41
CA CYS A 43 9.18 7.34 6.14
C CYS A 43 9.10 5.80 6.14
N PRO A 44 8.19 5.17 6.91
CA PRO A 44 8.18 3.71 7.11
C PRO A 44 7.85 2.93 5.83
N LEU A 45 7.29 3.60 4.83
CA LEU A 45 7.03 3.07 3.50
C LEU A 45 7.64 3.97 2.41
N ASP A 46 8.19 3.38 1.37
CA ASP A 46 8.37 4.02 0.07
C ASP A 46 7.17 3.71 -0.85
N ILE A 47 6.95 4.57 -1.84
CA ILE A 47 5.77 4.52 -2.72
C ILE A 47 6.26 4.49 -4.16
N ASN A 48 5.95 3.40 -4.85
CA ASN A 48 6.16 3.24 -6.28
C ASN A 48 4.80 3.17 -6.96
N TRP A 49 4.67 3.73 -8.15
CA TRP A 49 3.45 3.58 -8.94
C TRP A 49 3.79 3.19 -10.37
N GLN A 50 2.88 2.43 -10.98
CA GLN A 50 2.95 2.03 -12.37
C GLN A 50 1.69 2.54 -13.07
N SER A 51 1.88 3.35 -14.10
CA SER A 51 0.80 3.75 -14.99
C SER A 51 0.57 2.67 -16.04
N PHE A 52 -0.70 2.27 -16.23
CA PHE A 52 -1.08 1.39 -17.34
C PHE A 52 -1.75 2.18 -18.49
N GLY A 53 -1.32 3.41 -18.76
CA GLY A 53 -1.94 4.32 -19.74
C GLY A 53 -1.09 4.58 -21.01
N TRP A 54 -1.73 4.39 -22.18
CA TRP A 54 -1.32 4.73 -23.58
C TRP A 54 0.00 4.19 -24.15
N THR A 55 0.78 3.40 -23.40
CA THR A 55 2.03 2.82 -23.94
C THR A 55 2.14 1.35 -23.57
N ASP A 56 2.64 0.52 -24.49
CA ASP A 56 2.91 -0.91 -24.31
C ASP A 56 4.06 -1.20 -23.31
N HIS A 57 4.57 -0.15 -22.66
CA HIS A 57 5.69 -0.15 -21.73
C HIS A 57 5.32 0.67 -20.48
N PRO A 58 4.99 0.04 -19.34
CA PRO A 58 4.76 0.76 -18.10
C PRO A 58 6.07 1.41 -17.61
N THR A 59 6.03 2.69 -17.26
CA THR A 59 7.16 3.40 -16.64
C THR A 59 7.05 3.38 -15.12
N SER A 60 8.13 2.97 -14.44
CA SER A 60 8.28 3.09 -12.98
C SER A 60 8.96 4.43 -12.69
N ASN A 61 8.22 5.39 -12.13
CA ASN A 61 8.78 6.70 -11.78
C ASN A 61 8.95 6.79 -10.26
N PRO A 62 10.19 6.99 -9.74
CA PRO A 62 10.38 7.24 -8.31
C PRO A 62 9.62 8.51 -7.91
N THR A 63 8.90 8.46 -6.79
CA THR A 63 8.06 9.58 -6.34
C THR A 63 8.90 10.70 -5.72
N GLY A 64 8.93 11.85 -6.39
CA GLY A 64 9.39 13.12 -5.84
C GLY A 64 8.46 13.67 -4.74
N MET A 65 8.90 14.75 -4.09
CA MET A 65 8.25 15.29 -2.88
C MET A 65 6.81 15.79 -3.11
N VAL A 66 6.47 16.18 -4.34
CA VAL A 66 5.11 16.62 -4.73
C VAL A 66 4.18 15.43 -4.93
N GLU A 67 4.65 14.35 -5.53
CA GLU A 67 3.85 13.13 -5.79
C GLU A 67 3.51 12.39 -4.49
N ARG A 68 4.39 12.45 -3.49
CA ARG A 68 4.12 11.97 -2.11
C ARG A 68 2.97 12.72 -1.40
N ARG A 69 2.57 13.89 -1.91
CA ARG A 69 1.41 14.66 -1.42
C ARG A 69 0.14 14.43 -2.23
N MET A 70 0.19 13.65 -3.32
CA MET A 70 -0.96 13.32 -4.16
C MET A 70 -1.73 12.11 -3.61
N ALA A 71 -2.70 11.61 -4.39
CA ALA A 71 -3.58 10.49 -4.01
C ALA A 71 -2.83 9.23 -3.53
N TRP A 72 -1.61 8.99 -4.02
CA TRP A 72 -0.85 7.78 -3.68
C TRP A 72 0.00 7.91 -2.42
N GLY A 73 0.09 9.12 -1.85
CA GLY A 73 0.79 9.42 -0.62
C GLY A 73 0.17 8.81 0.65
N TYR A 74 0.89 8.93 1.76
CA TYR A 74 0.37 8.60 3.09
C TYR A 74 0.93 9.56 4.15
N SER A 75 0.26 9.60 5.30
CA SER A 75 0.81 10.12 6.55
C SER A 75 0.84 9.01 7.61
N HIS A 76 1.74 9.12 8.58
CA HIS A 76 1.91 8.09 9.60
C HIS A 76 2.11 8.65 11.01
N LYS A 77 1.71 7.86 12.01
CA LYS A 77 1.98 8.10 13.42
C LYS A 77 2.49 6.81 14.07
N ALA A 78 3.58 6.92 14.82
CA ALA A 78 4.08 5.84 15.64
C ALA A 78 3.00 5.38 16.63
N THR A 79 2.91 4.08 16.85
CA THR A 79 2.00 3.48 17.82
C THR A 79 2.67 2.26 18.45
N GLU A 80 2.22 1.89 19.64
CA GLU A 80 2.73 0.72 20.32
C GLU A 80 2.39 -0.55 19.53
N PRO A 81 3.30 -1.52 19.50
CA PRO A 81 3.06 -2.78 18.81
C PRO A 81 1.84 -3.48 19.41
N LYS A 82 0.90 -3.89 18.55
CA LYS A 82 -0.22 -4.75 18.96
C LYS A 82 0.33 -6.13 19.37
N SER A 83 -0.40 -6.88 20.19
CA SER A 83 0.01 -8.19 20.73
C SER A 83 0.38 -9.26 19.69
N GLN A 84 0.05 -9.06 18.41
CA GLN A 84 0.38 -9.95 17.29
C GLN A 84 1.71 -9.60 16.56
N VAL A 85 2.44 -8.58 17.04
CA VAL A 85 3.76 -8.16 16.50
C VAL A 85 4.86 -9.04 17.09
N ALA A 86 5.88 -9.42 16.29
CA ALA A 86 7.04 -10.16 16.82
C ALA A 86 7.67 -9.40 17.97
N VAL A 87 7.65 -9.98 19.18
CA VAL A 87 8.25 -9.40 20.40
C VAL A 87 9.77 -9.19 20.24
N GLU A 88 10.41 -9.93 19.32
CA GLU A 88 11.83 -9.77 18.98
C GLU A 88 12.10 -8.74 17.87
N ALA A 89 11.09 -8.36 17.09
CA ALA A 89 11.19 -7.17 16.25
C ALA A 89 10.97 -5.97 17.19
N VAL A 90 12.03 -5.23 17.48
CA VAL A 90 12.00 -3.99 18.31
C VAL A 90 11.17 -2.86 17.64
N GLY A 91 10.34 -3.19 16.65
CA GLY A 91 9.76 -2.27 15.71
C GLY A 91 8.50 -1.59 16.24
N THR A 92 8.62 -0.30 16.51
CA THR A 92 7.52 0.66 16.45
C THR A 92 6.63 0.34 15.26
N SER A 93 5.35 0.13 15.52
CA SER A 93 4.37 0.00 14.46
C SER A 93 3.82 1.38 14.11
N TYR A 94 3.22 1.54 12.93
CA TYR A 94 2.71 2.84 12.50
C TYR A 94 1.28 2.73 12.04
N ASN A 95 0.43 3.59 12.58
CA ASN A 95 -0.86 3.88 11.97
C ASN A 95 -0.60 4.74 10.74
N LEU A 96 -1.25 4.39 9.65
CA LEU A 96 -1.15 5.02 8.35
C LEU A 96 -2.50 5.57 7.92
N THR A 97 -2.47 6.73 7.30
CA THR A 97 -3.61 7.34 6.60
C THR A 97 -3.21 7.50 5.14
N LEU A 98 -3.83 6.71 4.27
CA LEU A 98 -3.59 6.79 2.83
C LEU A 98 -4.33 8.00 2.25
N ASN A 99 -3.68 8.79 1.41
CA ASN A 99 -4.29 10.01 0.87
C ASN A 99 -5.50 9.72 -0.03
N ALA A 100 -5.46 8.63 -0.81
CA ALA A 100 -6.59 8.17 -1.63
C ALA A 100 -7.76 7.64 -0.79
N LEU A 101 -7.52 7.30 0.48
CA LEU A 101 -8.51 6.67 1.34
C LEU A 101 -8.35 7.12 2.81
N PRO A 102 -8.57 8.42 3.10
CA PRO A 102 -8.20 9.00 4.39
C PRO A 102 -9.08 8.51 5.55
N SER A 103 -10.29 8.04 5.26
CA SER A 103 -11.20 7.45 6.26
C SER A 103 -10.86 6.01 6.63
N ARG A 104 -9.96 5.35 5.88
CA ARG A 104 -9.60 3.95 6.14
C ARG A 104 -8.33 3.90 6.97
N ALA A 105 -8.44 3.33 8.16
CA ALA A 105 -7.29 3.01 8.97
C ALA A 105 -6.44 1.95 8.28
N ALA A 106 -5.14 2.22 8.16
CA ALA A 106 -4.14 1.24 7.78
C ALA A 106 -3.05 1.20 8.85
N PHE A 107 -2.33 0.09 8.92
CA PHE A 107 -1.35 -0.15 9.96
C PHE A 107 -0.18 -0.96 9.39
N VAL A 108 1.05 -0.52 9.61
CA VAL A 108 2.25 -1.27 9.22
C VAL A 108 3.00 -1.77 10.44
N TYR A 109 3.36 -3.05 10.42
CA TYR A 109 4.07 -3.74 11.49
C TYR A 109 4.87 -4.93 10.97
N VAL A 110 5.66 -5.53 11.87
CA VAL A 110 6.42 -6.75 11.62
C VAL A 110 5.76 -7.89 12.41
N ASP A 111 5.25 -8.93 11.73
CA ASP A 111 4.55 -10.04 12.40
C ASP A 111 5.51 -10.96 13.17
N ALA A 112 4.97 -11.94 13.90
CA ALA A 112 5.74 -12.94 14.65
C ALA A 112 6.77 -13.75 13.80
N LYS A 113 6.52 -13.90 12.48
CA LYS A 113 7.42 -14.55 11.52
C LYS A 113 8.44 -13.56 10.93
N GLY A 114 8.37 -12.31 11.37
CA GLY A 114 9.17 -11.18 10.97
C GLY A 114 8.81 -10.63 9.57
N ARG A 115 7.68 -11.01 8.99
CA ARG A 115 7.19 -10.44 7.74
C ARG A 115 6.67 -9.03 7.98
N VAL A 116 6.92 -8.10 7.06
CA VAL A 116 6.28 -6.79 7.14
C VAL A 116 4.86 -6.91 6.62
N ILE A 117 3.90 -6.45 7.40
CA ILE A 117 2.49 -6.50 7.09
C ILE A 117 1.98 -5.06 7.02
N LEU A 118 1.42 -4.69 5.87
CA LEU A 118 0.54 -3.53 5.75
C LEU A 118 -0.89 -4.05 5.89
N GLN A 119 -1.51 -3.84 7.04
CA GLN A 119 -2.86 -4.27 7.34
C GLN A 119 -3.87 -3.14 7.11
N THR A 120 -5.03 -3.48 6.55
CA THR A 120 -6.22 -2.65 6.53
C THR A 120 -7.48 -3.52 6.58
N THR A 121 -8.66 -2.91 6.54
CA THR A 121 -9.91 -3.64 6.35
C THR A 121 -10.26 -3.64 4.87
N ILE A 122 -10.48 -4.83 4.30
CA ILE A 122 -10.93 -5.03 2.92
C ILE A 122 -12.21 -5.86 2.98
N ASP A 123 -13.32 -5.29 2.50
CA ASP A 123 -14.65 -5.92 2.51
C ASP A 123 -15.05 -6.46 3.90
N GLY A 124 -14.82 -5.64 4.92
CA GLY A 124 -15.12 -5.98 6.32
C GLY A 124 -14.11 -6.92 7.00
N ALA A 125 -13.17 -7.51 6.26
CA ALA A 125 -12.17 -8.43 6.79
C ALA A 125 -10.82 -7.75 7.10
N PRO A 126 -10.19 -7.99 8.27
CA PRO A 126 -8.80 -7.64 8.52
C PRO A 126 -7.88 -8.35 7.51
N SER A 127 -7.18 -7.57 6.70
CA SER A 127 -6.46 -8.10 5.54
C SER A 127 -5.07 -7.49 5.43
N ARG A 128 -4.08 -8.31 5.05
CA ARG A 128 -2.82 -7.83 4.50
C ARG A 128 -3.10 -7.23 3.13
N LEU A 129 -2.75 -5.96 2.94
CA LEU A 129 -2.91 -5.23 1.69
C LEU A 129 -1.74 -5.54 0.75
N TRP A 130 -2.05 -5.92 -0.49
CA TRP A 130 -1.06 -6.24 -1.51
C TRP A 130 -1.00 -5.20 -2.62
N LYS A 131 -2.15 -4.82 -3.17
CA LYS A 131 -2.24 -3.90 -4.30
C LYS A 131 -3.34 -2.88 -4.08
N ILE A 132 -3.07 -1.65 -4.49
CA ILE A 132 -4.07 -0.60 -4.61
C ILE A 132 -4.09 -0.16 -6.07
N TYR A 133 -5.26 -0.23 -6.71
CA TYR A 133 -5.46 0.49 -7.97
C TYR A 133 -6.26 1.74 -7.69
N VAL A 134 -5.76 2.86 -8.17
CA VAL A 134 -6.45 4.15 -8.07
C VAL A 134 -6.90 4.54 -9.46
N LYS A 135 -8.21 4.73 -9.62
CA LYS A 135 -8.79 5.32 -10.81
C LYS A 135 -8.99 6.81 -10.57
N THR A 136 -8.46 7.63 -11.47
CA THR A 136 -8.65 9.08 -11.45
C THR A 136 -9.45 9.58 -12.66
N SER A 137 -9.99 10.80 -12.56
CA SER A 137 -10.67 11.48 -13.65
C SER A 137 -9.68 11.93 -14.73
N ASN A 138 -10.08 11.82 -16.00
CA ASN A 138 -9.31 12.31 -17.15
C ASN A 138 -9.49 13.82 -17.39
N THR A 139 -9.57 14.62 -16.32
CA THR A 139 -9.75 16.07 -16.43
C THR A 139 -8.41 16.77 -16.63
N MET A 140 -8.33 17.81 -17.46
CA MET A 140 -7.15 18.70 -17.64
C MET A 140 -6.71 19.46 -16.37
N ALA A 141 -7.23 19.10 -15.19
CA ALA A 141 -6.87 19.70 -13.92
C ALA A 141 -5.47 19.25 -13.47
N PHE A 142 -4.74 20.15 -12.80
CA PHE A 142 -3.40 19.89 -12.26
C PHE A 142 -3.37 18.77 -11.19
N ILE A 143 -4.53 18.46 -10.57
CA ILE A 143 -4.69 17.37 -9.60
C ILE A 143 -5.83 16.46 -10.08
N PRO A 144 -5.54 15.20 -10.47
CA PRO A 144 -6.56 14.26 -10.88
C PRO A 144 -7.50 13.91 -9.72
N LYS A 145 -8.81 13.91 -9.97
CA LYS A 145 -9.81 13.55 -8.96
C LYS A 145 -9.89 12.03 -8.83
N VAL A 146 -9.78 11.48 -7.62
CA VAL A 146 -9.96 10.03 -7.39
C VAL A 146 -11.43 9.66 -7.57
N MET A 147 -11.71 8.69 -8.44
CA MET A 147 -13.06 8.20 -8.73
C MET A 147 -13.38 6.94 -7.94
N HIS A 148 -12.45 5.98 -7.93
CA HIS A 148 -12.55 4.78 -7.11
C HIS A 148 -11.17 4.21 -6.80
N VAL A 149 -11.14 3.37 -5.77
CA VAL A 149 -9.97 2.63 -5.32
C VAL A 149 -10.33 1.15 -5.28
N ASP A 150 -9.52 0.31 -5.92
CA ASP A 150 -9.58 -1.14 -5.74
C ASP A 150 -8.49 -1.57 -4.76
N LEU A 151 -8.87 -2.32 -3.74
CA LEU A 151 -7.99 -2.93 -2.76
C LEU A 151 -7.94 -4.43 -2.99
N TYR A 152 -6.74 -4.98 -3.08
CA TYR A 152 -6.52 -6.42 -3.12
C TYR A 152 -5.65 -6.83 -1.93
N GLY A 153 -6.07 -7.88 -1.24
CA GLY A 153 -5.46 -8.34 -0.01
C GLY A 153 -5.56 -9.85 0.17
N THR A 154 -5.05 -10.32 1.30
CA THR A 154 -5.40 -11.63 1.86
C THR A 154 -5.86 -11.43 3.29
N ASN A 155 -6.90 -12.15 3.69
CA ASN A 155 -7.36 -12.17 5.08
C ASN A 155 -6.23 -12.67 6.00
N ILE A 156 -6.06 -12.03 7.15
CA ILE A 156 -4.96 -12.33 8.08
C ILE A 156 -5.14 -13.70 8.77
N ASP A 157 -6.38 -14.14 8.96
CA ASP A 157 -6.71 -15.33 9.74
C ASP A 157 -6.67 -16.61 8.90
N ASP A 158 -7.13 -16.57 7.65
CA ASP A 158 -7.29 -17.76 6.80
C ASP A 158 -6.60 -17.68 5.43
N ASP A 159 -5.80 -16.62 5.20
CA ASP A 159 -5.05 -16.36 3.96
C ASP A 159 -5.92 -16.29 2.69
N ARG A 160 -7.24 -16.24 2.79
CA ARG A 160 -8.12 -16.14 1.62
C ARG A 160 -7.94 -14.80 0.91
N PRO A 161 -7.97 -14.75 -0.43
CA PRO A 161 -7.97 -13.49 -1.17
C PRO A 161 -9.16 -12.60 -0.77
N THR A 162 -8.89 -11.32 -0.57
CA THR A 162 -9.89 -10.29 -0.27
C THR A 162 -9.84 -9.19 -1.31
N TYR A 163 -11.00 -8.67 -1.70
CA TYR A 163 -11.14 -7.60 -2.68
C TYR A 163 -12.22 -6.62 -2.27
N GLU A 164 -11.95 -5.31 -2.42
CA GLU A 164 -12.95 -4.26 -2.20
C GLU A 164 -12.76 -3.16 -3.25
N ARG A 165 -13.86 -2.71 -3.86
CA ARG A 165 -13.90 -1.47 -4.64
C ARG A 165 -14.62 -0.39 -3.85
N ILE A 166 -13.93 0.71 -3.60
CA ILE A 166 -14.46 1.87 -2.90
C ILE A 166 -14.71 2.97 -3.92
N ILE A 167 -15.98 3.30 -4.15
CA ILE A 167 -16.36 4.44 -4.99
C ILE A 167 -16.22 5.71 -4.16
N ILE A 168 -15.39 6.65 -4.63
CA ILE A 168 -15.22 7.95 -3.99
C ILE A 168 -16.26 8.90 -4.56
N SER A 169 -17.46 8.88 -3.97
CA SER A 169 -18.45 9.92 -4.18
C SER A 169 -17.99 11.19 -3.47
N THR A 170 -17.91 12.27 -4.23
CA THR A 170 -17.53 13.62 -3.79
C THR A 170 -18.71 14.53 -3.95
#